data_AF-A0A7J9K5L7-F1
#
_entry.id   AF-A0A7J9K5L7-F1
#
_cell.length_a   1.000
_cell.length_b   1.000
_cell.length_c   1.000
_cell.angle_alpha   90.00
_cell.angle_beta   90.00
_cell.angle_gamma   90.00
#
_symmetry.space_group_name_H-M   'P 1'
#
loop_
_entity.id
_entity.type
_entity.pdbx_description
1 polymer ?
#
loop_
_entity_poly.entity_id
_entity_poly.type
_entity_poly.pdbx_seq_one_letter_code
_entity_poly.pdbx_strand_id
1 'polypeptide(L)' 'MRLLTGASSDDPFRFEVDPVLVTTFGSTVIVEGCDNSRSISWVHAWTVRDGIITQVREYFNTSLTVTRLGDSPPSACSS' A
#
# COMPACT_ATOMS: atom_id res chain seq x y z
N MET A 1 -19.43 -6.12 1.57
CA MET A 1 -18.31 -5.23 1.92
C MET A 1 -18.72 -3.82 1.53
N ARG A 2 -18.84 -2.88 2.48
CA ARG A 2 -19.28 -1.51 2.20
C ARG A 2 -18.02 -0.65 2.06
N LEU A 3 -17.76 -0.16 0.86
CA LEU A 3 -16.61 0.69 0.56
C LEU A 3 -16.80 2.04 1.27
N LEU A 4 -15.88 2.41 2.16
CA LEU A 4 -15.95 3.65 2.96
C LEU A 4 -15.37 4.85 2.20
N THR A 5 -15.61 4.95 0.90
CA THR A 5 -15.03 6.02 0.06
C THR A 5 -15.90 7.29 -0.02
N GLY A 6 -16.99 7.38 0.75
CA GLY A 6 -17.86 8.56 0.77
C GLY A 6 -18.63 8.81 -0.54
N ALA A 7 -18.62 7.86 -1.47
CA ALA A 7 -19.30 8.00 -2.76
C ALA A 7 -20.83 7.81 -2.64
N SER A 8 -21.57 8.70 -3.32
CA SER A 8 -23.02 8.69 -3.47
C SER A 8 -23.51 7.41 -4.17
N SER A 9 -24.74 6.98 -3.89
CA SER A 9 -25.40 5.86 -4.60
C SER A 9 -25.54 6.09 -6.11
N ASP A 10 -25.45 7.34 -6.55
CA ASP A 10 -25.78 7.74 -7.92
C ASP A 10 -24.59 7.61 -8.88
N ASP A 11 -23.39 7.39 -8.35
CA ASP A 11 -22.19 7.11 -9.14
C ASP A 11 -21.43 5.92 -8.54
N PRO A 12 -21.43 4.74 -9.20
CA PRO A 12 -20.71 3.59 -8.68
C PRO A 12 -19.22 3.92 -8.65
N PHE A 13 -18.65 4.06 -7.44
CA PHE A 13 -17.23 4.29 -7.27
C PHE A 13 -16.44 3.12 -7.86
N ARG A 14 -15.91 3.32 -9.06
CA ARG A 14 -14.97 2.40 -9.69
C ARG A 14 -13.58 2.84 -9.27
N PHE A 15 -12.89 1.99 -8.53
CA PHE A 15 -11.48 2.22 -8.24
C PHE A 15 -10.67 1.60 -9.35
N GLU A 16 -10.13 2.43 -10.23
CA GLU A 16 -9.26 1.97 -11.30
C GLU A 16 -7.86 1.83 -10.71
N VAL A 17 -7.37 0.59 -10.64
CA VAL A 17 -6.08 0.26 -10.05
C VAL A 17 -5.04 0.37 -11.16
N ASP A 18 -4.50 1.57 -11.35
CA ASP A 18 -3.34 1.82 -12.20
C ASP A 18 -2.14 2.19 -11.29
N PRO A 19 -1.37 1.19 -10.83
CA PRO A 19 -0.31 1.43 -9.87
C PRO A 19 0.87 2.12 -10.57
N VAL A 20 1.31 3.23 -9.99
CA VAL A 20 2.51 3.96 -10.42
C VAL A 20 3.77 3.25 -9.92
N LEU A 21 3.71 2.67 -8.71
CA LEU A 21 4.85 1.96 -8.11
C LEU A 21 4.38 0.76 -7.30
N VAL A 22 5.13 -0.34 -7.40
CA VAL A 22 5.00 -1.51 -6.53
C VAL A 22 6.37 -1.84 -5.96
N THR A 23 6.47 -1.95 -4.64
CA THR A 23 7.73 -2.31 -3.96
C THR A 23 7.47 -3.21 -2.74
N THR A 24 8.50 -3.90 -2.26
CA THR A 24 8.38 -4.90 -1.20
C THR A 24 9.35 -4.65 -0.05
N PHE A 25 8.86 -4.84 1.18
CA PHE A 25 9.59 -4.75 2.43
C PHE A 25 9.30 -5.99 3.27
N GLY A 26 10.12 -7.04 3.11
CA GLY A 26 9.86 -8.34 3.75
C GLY A 26 8.51 -8.92 3.29
N SER A 27 7.61 -9.20 4.23
CA SER A 27 6.25 -9.68 3.95
C SER A 27 5.26 -8.57 3.55
N THR A 28 5.71 -7.31 3.49
CA THR A 28 4.84 -6.18 3.18
C THR A 28 5.05 -5.72 1.75
N VAL A 29 3.98 -5.58 0.98
CA VAL A 29 3.99 -4.96 -0.36
C VAL A 29 3.39 -3.57 -0.24
N ILE A 30 4.05 -2.57 -0.82
CA ILE A 30 3.55 -1.21 -0.93
C ILE A 30 3.19 -0.99 -2.40
N VAL A 31 1.95 -0.58 -2.63
CA VAL A 31 1.44 -0.21 -3.95
C VAL A 31 0.99 1.23 -3.89
N GLU A 32 1.52 2.06 -4.76
CA GLU A 32 1.12 3.45 -4.93
C GLU A 32 0.41 3.61 -6.26
N GLY A 33 -0.63 4.43 -6.29
CA GLY A 33 -1.25 4.85 -7.53
C GLY A 33 -1.93 6.20 -7.40
N CYS A 34 -2.33 6.73 -8.55
CA CYS A 34 -3.14 7.93 -8.63
C CYS A 34 -4.25 7.76 -9.65
N ASP A 35 -5.35 8.47 -9.41
CA ASP A 35 -6.36 8.71 -10.42
C ASP A 35 -6.33 10.19 -10.77
N ASN A 36 -5.69 10.50 -11.89
CA ASN A 36 -5.54 11.87 -12.37
C ASN A 36 -6.88 12.49 -12.78
N SER A 37 -7.87 11.68 -13.19
CA SER A 37 -9.19 12.19 -13.58
C SER A 37 -9.98 12.72 -12.38
N ARG A 38 -9.78 12.10 -11.22
CA ARG A 38 -10.43 12.47 -9.95
C ARG A 38 -9.52 13.24 -9.00
N SER A 39 -8.28 13.53 -9.40
CA SER A 39 -7.24 14.15 -8.56
C SER A 39 -7.05 13.43 -7.22
N ILE A 40 -7.00 12.09 -7.27
CA ILE A 40 -6.86 11.23 -6.09
C ILE A 40 -5.47 10.58 -6.11
N SER A 41 -4.83 10.50 -4.94
CA SER A 41 -3.64 9.69 -4.71
C SER A 41 -3.91 8.66 -3.64
N TRP A 42 -3.37 7.46 -3.77
CA TRP A 42 -3.57 6.38 -2.82
C TRP A 42 -2.32 5.53 -2.65
N VAL A 43 -2.17 4.98 -1.45
CA VAL A 43 -1.15 3.98 -1.13
C VAL A 43 -1.83 2.83 -0.42
N HIS A 44 -1.58 1.61 -0.88
CA HIS A 44 -1.97 0.38 -0.21
C HIS A 44 -0.75 -0.34 0.35
N ALA A 45 -0.81 -0.70 1.63
CA ALA A 45 0.13 -1.59 2.27
C ALA A 45 -0.53 -2.95 2.49
N TRP A 46 0.04 -3.99 1.89
CA TRP A 46 -0.46 -5.36 1.97
C TRP A 46 0.50 -6.21 2.77
N THR A 47 0.01 -7.00 3.72
CA THR A 47 0.79 -8.08 4.32
C THR A 47 0.50 -9.38 3.59
N VAL A 48 1.52 -9.97 2.98
CA VAL A 48 1.43 -11.21 2.22
C VAL A 48 2.02 -12.37 3.04
N ARG A 49 1.27 -13.47 3.14
CA ARG A 49 1.74 -14.74 3.72
C ARG A 49 1.31 -15.87 2.79
N ASP A 50 2.25 -16.75 2.44
CA ASP A 50 2.00 -17.91 1.58
C ASP A 50 1.31 -17.56 0.25
N GLY A 51 1.70 -16.42 -0.35
CA GLY A 51 1.10 -15.91 -1.58
C GLY A 51 -0.28 -15.27 -1.43
N ILE A 52 -0.81 -15.18 -0.20
CA ILE A 52 -2.13 -14.63 0.09
C ILE A 52 -1.99 -13.28 0.80
N ILE A 53 -2.74 -12.27 0.34
CA ILE A 53 -2.87 -11.00 1.07
C ILE A 53 -3.73 -11.24 2.31
N THR A 54 -3.12 -11.11 3.48
CA THR A 54 -3.76 -11.37 4.79
C THR A 54 -4.19 -10.09 5.49
N GLN A 55 -3.59 -8.94 5.16
CA GLN A 55 -3.96 -7.63 5.68
C GLN A 55 -3.83 -6.59 4.57
N VAL A 56 -4.74 -5.62 4.58
CA VAL A 56 -4.71 -4.45 3.70
C VAL A 56 -4.90 -3.21 4.55
N ARG A 57 -4.05 -2.21 4.33
CA ARG A 57 -4.24 -0.85 4.83
C ARG A 57 -4.18 0.13 3.68
N GLU A 58 -5.20 0.95 3.56
CA GLU A 58 -5.28 2.02 2.57
C GLU A 58 -4.99 3.37 3.24
N TYR A 59 -4.22 4.18 2.54
CA TYR A 59 -4.01 5.59 2.83
C TYR A 59 -4.44 6.39 1.60
N PHE A 60 -5.36 7.31 1.80
CA PHE A 60 -6.04 8.02 0.72
C PHE A 60 -5.76 9.52 0.82
N ASN A 61 -5.43 10.15 -0.30
CA ASN A 61 -5.09 11.58 -0.42
C ASN A 61 -4.12 12.08 0.66
N THR A 62 -3.14 11.24 0.99
CA THR A 62 -2.14 11.51 2.04
C THR A 62 -0.76 11.16 1.49
N SER A 63 0.23 12.01 1.75
CA SER A 63 1.63 11.72 1.43
C SER A 63 2.25 10.84 2.51
N LEU A 64 2.96 9.78 2.11
CA LEU A 64 3.62 8.84 3.01
C LEU A 64 5.08 8.64 2.62
N THR A 65 5.93 8.58 3.64
CA THR A 65 7.30 8.13 3.50
C THR A 65 7.46 6.79 4.19
N VAL A 66 7.85 5.77 3.45
CA VAL A 66 8.13 4.43 3.99
C VAL A 66 9.63 4.24 4.08
N THR A 67 10.12 4.02 5.29
CA THR A 67 11.55 3.80 5.55
C THR A 67 11.74 2.48 6.26
N ARG A 68 12.59 1.61 5.72
CA ARG A 68 13.03 0.40 6.42
C ARG A 68 14.04 0.80 7.50
N LEU A 69 13.75 0.45 8.74
CA LEU A 69 14.65 0.69 9.86
C LEU A 69 15.46 -0.58 10.13
N GLY A 70 16.77 -0.50 9.87
CA GLY A 70 17.76 -1.55 10.19
C GLY A 70 18.16 -2.44 9.00
N ASP A 71 19.47 -2.52 8.79
CA ASP A 71 20.21 -3.63 8.16
C ASP A 71 21.51 -3.81 8.97
N SER A 72 21.40 -4.10 10.28
CA SER A 72 22.60 -4.49 11.02
C SER A 72 22.94 -5.93 10.63
N PRO A 73 24.07 -6.20 9.95
CA PRO A 73 24.58 -7.57 9.90
C PRO A 73 24.74 -8.08 11.34
N PRO A 74 24.51 -9.38 11.61
CA PRO A 74 24.82 -9.93 12.92
C PRO A 74 26.27 -9.56 13.24
N SER A 75 26.50 -8.94 14.40
CA SER A 75 27.85 -8.70 14.89
C SER A 75 28.59 -10.02 14.84
N ALA A 76 29.58 -10.14 13.95
CA ALA A 76 30.40 -11.34 13.88
C ALA A 76 31.02 -11.51 15.27
N CYS A 77 30.63 -12.56 15.99
CA CYS A 77 31.35 -13.00 17.17
C CYS A 77 32.75 -13.40 16.70
N SER A 78 33.70 -12.49 16.77
CA SER A 78 35.12 -12.82 16.70
C SER A 78 35.46 -13.57 17.98
N SER A 79 35.59 -14.89 17.85
CA SER A 79 36.24 -15.75 18.85
C SER A 79 37.74 -15.68 18.68
#